data_AF-A0A9D8SQN9-F1
#
_entry.id   AF-A0A9D8SQN9-F1
#
_cell.length_a   1.000
_cell.length_b   1.000
_cell.length_c   1.000
_cell.angle_alpha   90.00
_cell.angle_beta   90.00
_cell.angle_gamma   90.00
#
_symmetry.space_group_name_H-M   'P 1'
#
loop_
_entity.id
_entity.type
_entity.pdbx_description
1 polymer ?
#
loop_
_entity_poly.entity_id
_entity_poly.type
_entity_poly.pdbx_seq_one_letter_code
_entity_poly.pdbx_strand_id
1 'polypeptide(L)'
;ARGCQNCRELMCSDDPVRMYLKEMGTVELLSREGEIAIAKRIEAGKTVMIGGLCENPMTLTAISKWRDELVAGTMQLRNIIDLEMMYGVDAAAIVYDEDAATVDDDLENVAKDLEAKNLDEIDDDLETDIEFDGTVDEEPEADDMDETDGLDEEHEDTLDEDDEDGSHAATSITAMETALFEPVLDILNKISSYYDELSRIQAQRMKAILAGRKAQTSLEKKYINIKKELIELMSSIHLNSARVEELVEQLNELNRRLMGVEGKLMRLALTARVKREDFLEAYQHSELDPHWLEKLEEKKDKHWNAFIANNHDEIVELRASLAEMSKECGLPISEYRKMVDTIKRGEREAERAKKEMIEANLRLVISISKKYTNRGMQFLDLIQEGNIGLMKAVDKFEYRRGYKFSTYATWWIRQAITRSIADQARTIRIPVHMIETINKLVRTSRQMMLETGREPIPEELAKRLSMPVDKIRKVMKIAKEPVSLEAPVGDEEDSSLGDFIADENALQPVDSAIHTNLKETCTRILSSLTPREERVLRMRFG
;
A
#
# COMPACT_ATOMS: atom_id res chain seq x y z
N ALA A 1 -21.79 -40.05 -36.46
CA ALA A 1 -21.94 -39.03 -35.40
C ALA A 1 -21.10 -39.42 -34.18
N ARG A 2 -19.78 -39.20 -34.25
CA ARG A 2 -18.85 -39.18 -33.11
C ARG A 2 -17.66 -38.34 -33.58
N GLY A 3 -17.70 -37.05 -33.24
CA GLY A 3 -16.74 -36.08 -33.76
C GLY A 3 -17.18 -34.67 -33.42
N CYS A 4 -17.44 -34.42 -32.13
CA CYS A 4 -17.43 -33.07 -31.55
C CYS A 4 -17.61 -33.21 -30.03
N GLN A 5 -16.52 -33.53 -29.32
CA GLN A 5 -16.49 -33.40 -27.85
C GLN A 5 -15.12 -32.97 -27.33
N ASN A 6 -14.03 -33.25 -28.06
CA ASN A 6 -12.68 -32.82 -27.65
C ASN A 6 -12.29 -31.37 -27.99
N CYS A 7 -13.09 -30.61 -28.77
CA CYS A 7 -12.72 -29.24 -29.12
C CYS A 7 -13.11 -28.19 -28.06
N ARG A 8 -13.83 -28.57 -26.99
CA ARG A 8 -14.20 -27.63 -25.90
C ARG A 8 -13.25 -27.64 -24.71
N GLU A 9 -12.33 -28.60 -24.62
CA GLU A 9 -11.39 -28.71 -23.49
C GLU A 9 -10.03 -28.04 -23.75
N LEU A 10 -9.73 -27.63 -24.99
CA LEU A 10 -8.44 -27.04 -25.37
C LEU A 10 -8.24 -25.55 -24.97
N MET A 11 -9.21 -24.93 -24.28
CA MET A 11 -9.12 -23.53 -23.84
C MET A 11 -8.92 -23.34 -22.32
N CYS A 12 -8.85 -24.41 -21.54
CA CYS A 12 -8.52 -24.34 -20.11
C CYS A 12 -7.04 -24.64 -19.93
N SER A 13 -6.19 -23.63 -20.09
CA SER A 13 -4.81 -23.73 -19.62
C SER A 13 -4.85 -23.59 -18.10
N ASP A 14 -4.62 -24.69 -17.38
CA ASP A 14 -4.53 -24.71 -15.91
C ASP A 14 -3.26 -24.01 -15.39
N ASP A 15 -2.36 -23.56 -16.27
CA ASP A 15 -1.20 -22.77 -15.88
C ASP A 15 -1.60 -21.35 -15.43
N PRO A 16 -1.47 -21.01 -14.14
CA PRO A 16 -1.81 -19.70 -13.61
C PRO A 16 -1.01 -18.56 -14.25
N VAL A 17 0.21 -18.83 -14.76
CA VAL A 17 1.02 -17.83 -15.47
C VAL A 17 0.30 -17.40 -16.74
N ARG A 18 -0.21 -18.35 -17.52
CA ARG A 18 -0.90 -18.05 -18.78
C ARG A 18 -2.23 -17.35 -18.56
N MET A 19 -2.96 -17.71 -17.51
CA MET A 19 -4.18 -17.01 -17.11
C MET A 19 -3.89 -15.54 -16.80
N TYR A 20 -2.87 -15.29 -15.98
CA TYR A 20 -2.45 -13.93 -15.62
C TYR A 20 -2.01 -13.11 -16.84
N LEU A 21 -1.18 -13.67 -17.72
CA LEU A 21 -0.72 -13.00 -18.94
C LEU A 21 -1.87 -12.65 -19.89
N LYS A 22 -2.89 -13.52 -19.97
CA LYS A 22 -4.08 -13.29 -20.81
C LYS A 22 -4.94 -12.16 -20.26
N GLU A 23 -5.20 -12.15 -18.95
CA GLU A 23 -6.02 -11.12 -18.30
C GLU A 23 -5.36 -9.75 -18.41
N MET A 24 -4.08 -9.65 -18.07
CA MET A 24 -3.32 -8.40 -18.21
C MET A 24 -3.19 -7.96 -19.68
N GLY A 25 -3.14 -8.90 -20.62
CA GLY A 25 -3.07 -8.63 -22.06
C GLY A 25 -4.25 -7.81 -22.60
N THR A 26 -5.39 -7.80 -21.90
CA THR A 26 -6.61 -7.04 -22.27
C THR A 26 -6.49 -5.53 -22.03
N VAL A 27 -5.59 -5.10 -21.15
CA VAL A 27 -5.44 -3.68 -20.79
C VAL A 27 -4.53 -3.00 -21.80
N GLU A 28 -4.93 -1.84 -22.34
CA GLU A 28 -4.13 -1.09 -23.31
C GLU A 28 -2.89 -0.43 -22.67
N LEU A 29 -1.88 -0.15 -23.51
CA LEU A 29 -0.69 0.58 -23.07
C LEU A 29 -1.01 2.08 -22.97
N LEU A 30 -0.51 2.72 -21.93
CA LEU A 30 -0.74 4.14 -21.71
C LEU A 30 0.25 5.01 -22.50
N SER A 31 -0.25 6.09 -23.09
CA SER A 31 0.61 7.14 -23.68
C SER A 31 1.19 8.05 -22.59
N ARG A 32 2.25 8.81 -22.90
CA ARG A 32 2.81 9.81 -21.95
C ARG A 32 1.77 10.83 -21.49
N GLU A 33 0.89 11.25 -22.39
CA GLU A 33 -0.20 12.16 -22.07
C GLU A 33 -1.23 11.49 -21.14
N GLY A 34 -1.52 10.22 -21.39
CA GLY A 34 -2.35 9.38 -20.52
C GLY A 34 -1.77 9.24 -19.11
N GLU A 35 -0.45 9.04 -18.98
CA GLU A 35 0.24 8.97 -17.67
C GLU A 35 0.02 10.27 -16.88
N ILE A 36 0.21 11.42 -17.53
CA ILE A 36 0.02 12.73 -16.90
C ILE A 36 -1.46 12.97 -16.57
N ALA A 37 -2.38 12.57 -17.44
CA ALA A 37 -3.81 12.72 -17.20
C ALA A 37 -4.29 11.91 -15.98
N ILE A 38 -3.82 10.66 -15.85
CA ILE A 38 -4.12 9.83 -14.68
C ILE A 38 -3.46 10.40 -13.42
N ALA A 39 -2.20 10.85 -13.49
CA ALA A 39 -1.53 11.47 -12.35
C ALA A 39 -2.26 12.73 -11.85
N LYS A 40 -2.76 13.58 -12.77
CA LYS A 40 -3.60 14.74 -12.44
C LYS A 40 -4.93 14.34 -11.80
N ARG A 41 -5.57 13.25 -12.25
CA ARG A 41 -6.79 12.70 -11.64
C ARG A 41 -6.53 12.22 -10.21
N ILE A 42 -5.39 11.55 -9.97
CA ILE A 42 -4.98 11.13 -8.61
C ILE A 42 -4.77 12.36 -7.71
N GLU A 43 -4.08 13.40 -8.19
CA GLU A 43 -3.86 14.64 -7.43
C GLU A 43 -5.18 15.38 -7.16
N ALA A 44 -6.08 15.46 -8.13
CA ALA A 44 -7.39 16.06 -7.96
C ALA A 44 -8.23 15.33 -6.91
N GLY A 45 -8.28 13.99 -6.95
CA GLY A 45 -8.98 13.17 -5.95
C GLY A 45 -8.41 13.35 -4.54
N LYS A 46 -7.08 13.37 -4.40
CA LYS A 46 -6.38 13.69 -3.14
C LYS A 46 -6.72 15.10 -2.65
N THR A 47 -6.75 16.09 -3.53
CA THR A 47 -7.07 17.48 -3.18
C THR A 47 -8.52 17.63 -2.70
N VAL A 48 -9.46 16.95 -3.35
CA VAL A 48 -10.88 16.91 -2.92
C VAL A 48 -11.01 16.28 -1.54
N MET A 49 -10.30 15.18 -1.30
CA MET A 49 -10.25 14.49 -0.01
C MET A 49 -9.68 15.40 1.09
N ILE A 50 -8.51 16.00 0.86
CA ILE A 50 -7.87 16.96 1.78
C ILE A 50 -8.81 18.14 2.05
N GLY A 51 -9.48 18.66 1.01
CA GLY A 51 -10.48 19.71 1.13
C GLY A 51 -11.60 19.37 2.09
N GLY A 52 -12.16 18.16 2.00
CA GLY A 52 -13.17 17.67 2.93
C GLY A 52 -12.63 17.45 4.34
N LEU A 53 -11.41 16.94 4.49
CA LEU A 53 -10.76 16.76 5.80
C LEU A 53 -10.56 18.10 6.52
N CYS A 54 -10.23 19.16 5.77
CA CYS A 54 -10.05 20.52 6.27
C CYS A 54 -11.35 21.19 6.73
N GLU A 55 -12.52 20.71 6.29
CA GLU A 55 -13.81 21.23 6.76
C GLU A 55 -14.16 20.73 8.16
N ASN A 56 -13.68 19.54 8.52
CA ASN A 56 -13.97 18.91 9.79
C ASN A 56 -13.10 19.50 10.92
N PRO A 57 -13.71 20.09 11.96
CA PRO A 57 -13.00 20.61 13.12
C PRO A 57 -12.16 19.55 13.84
N MET A 58 -12.59 18.29 13.88
CA MET A 58 -11.86 17.24 14.59
C MET A 58 -10.51 16.93 13.94
N THR A 59 -10.44 16.98 12.61
CA THR A 59 -9.18 16.84 11.87
C THR A 59 -8.17 17.90 12.30
N LEU A 60 -8.62 19.14 12.43
CA LEU A 60 -7.77 20.27 12.80
C LEU A 60 -7.34 20.22 14.28
N THR A 61 -8.21 19.71 15.17
CA THR A 61 -7.85 19.42 16.56
C THR A 61 -6.77 18.33 16.64
N ALA A 62 -6.89 17.29 15.81
CA ALA A 62 -5.89 16.23 15.73
C ALA A 62 -4.53 16.77 15.23
N ILE A 63 -4.53 17.61 14.19
CA ILE A 63 -3.31 18.25 13.68
C ILE A 63 -2.69 19.18 14.75
N SER A 64 -3.51 19.93 15.48
CA SER A 64 -3.02 20.80 16.56
C SER A 64 -2.37 19.98 17.69
N LYS A 65 -2.99 18.84 18.05
CA LYS A 65 -2.41 17.90 19.01
C LYS A 65 -1.08 17.33 18.52
N TRP A 66 -0.99 16.94 17.24
CA TRP A 66 0.25 16.44 16.65
C TRP A 66 1.36 17.48 16.67
N ARG A 67 1.04 18.74 16.41
CA ARG A 67 1.98 19.86 16.56
C ARG A 67 2.46 19.99 18.01
N ASP A 68 1.54 19.95 18.98
CA ASP A 68 1.91 20.10 20.40
C ASP A 68 2.81 18.94 20.86
N GLU A 69 2.53 17.72 20.41
CA GLU A 69 3.37 16.54 20.65
C GLU A 69 4.73 16.61 19.95
N LEU A 70 4.80 17.24 18.76
CA LEU A 70 6.06 17.50 18.06
C LEU A 70 6.92 18.50 18.84
N VAL A 71 6.32 19.60 19.32
CA VAL A 71 7.00 20.64 20.12
C VAL A 71 7.43 20.08 21.48
N ALA A 72 6.62 19.21 22.09
CA ALA A 72 6.96 18.54 23.34
C ALA A 72 8.05 17.46 23.18
N GLY A 73 8.42 17.10 21.95
CA GLY A 73 9.40 16.06 21.65
C GLY A 73 8.88 14.63 21.92
N THR A 74 7.58 14.46 22.14
CA THR A 74 6.97 13.13 22.32
C THR A 74 6.75 12.41 20.99
N MET A 75 6.64 13.16 19.90
CA MET A 75 6.49 12.63 18.55
C MET A 75 7.58 13.16 17.60
N GLN A 76 8.03 12.31 16.69
CA GLN A 76 9.01 12.67 15.65
C GLN A 76 8.30 13.13 14.37
N LEU A 77 8.97 14.01 13.62
CA LEU A 77 8.44 14.63 12.40
C LEU A 77 7.99 13.60 11.36
N ARG A 78 8.75 12.50 11.17
CA ARG A 78 8.41 11.41 10.24
C ARG A 78 7.09 10.70 10.52
N ASN A 79 6.55 10.82 11.73
CA ASN A 79 5.27 10.22 12.09
C ASN A 79 4.09 11.11 11.67
N ILE A 80 4.35 12.35 11.27
CA ILE A 80 3.35 13.33 10.81
C ILE A 80 3.43 13.47 9.29
N ILE A 81 4.64 13.65 8.75
CA ILE A 81 4.87 13.93 7.33
C ILE A 81 5.62 12.81 6.63
N ASP A 82 5.42 12.70 5.32
CA ASP A 82 6.29 11.93 4.45
C ASP A 82 7.56 12.74 4.15
N LEU A 83 8.66 12.39 4.82
CA LEU A 83 9.94 13.08 4.68
C LEU A 83 10.50 13.00 3.25
N GLU A 84 10.27 11.90 2.53
CA GLU A 84 10.83 11.72 1.19
C GLU A 84 10.14 12.63 0.17
N MET A 85 8.81 12.77 0.30
CA MET A 85 8.02 13.67 -0.55
C MET A 85 8.26 15.14 -0.18
N MET A 86 8.45 15.45 1.10
CA MET A 86 8.66 16.84 1.56
C MET A 86 10.07 17.37 1.34
N TYR A 87 11.09 16.51 1.45
CA TYR A 87 12.47 16.93 1.21
C TYR A 87 12.71 17.20 -0.28
N GLY A 88 11.90 16.59 -1.16
CA GLY A 88 12.19 16.52 -2.58
C GLY A 88 13.43 15.65 -2.78
N VAL A 89 13.26 14.44 -3.31
CA VAL A 89 14.41 13.65 -3.74
C VAL A 89 14.99 14.32 -4.99
N ASP A 90 15.81 15.35 -4.81
CA ASP A 90 16.72 15.91 -5.82
C ASP A 90 17.90 16.64 -5.14
N ALA A 91 18.91 15.85 -4.79
CA ALA A 91 20.28 16.32 -4.64
C ALA A 91 21.35 15.25 -4.96
N ALA A 92 20.99 14.03 -5.39
CA ALA A 92 21.99 12.96 -5.58
C ALA A 92 21.70 11.95 -6.71
N ALA A 93 20.78 12.19 -7.65
CA ALA A 93 20.44 11.23 -8.70
C ALA A 93 20.49 11.78 -10.14
N ILE A 94 21.30 12.83 -10.40
CA ILE A 94 21.61 13.30 -11.77
C ILE A 94 23.12 13.23 -12.01
N VAL A 95 23.56 12.11 -12.58
CA VAL A 95 24.66 11.91 -13.57
C VAL A 95 24.27 10.56 -14.20
N TYR A 96 23.91 10.35 -15.47
CA TYR A 96 24.21 10.89 -16.80
C TYR A 96 22.87 11.12 -17.55
N ASP A 97 22.69 11.97 -18.56
CA ASP A 97 23.56 12.44 -19.64
C ASP A 97 23.05 13.82 -20.12
N GLU A 98 23.96 14.69 -20.55
CA GLU A 98 23.68 16.03 -21.09
C GLU A 98 23.09 15.93 -22.50
N ASP A 99 21.87 16.45 -22.73
CA ASP A 99 21.52 17.20 -23.95
C ASP A 99 20.08 17.77 -23.90
N ALA A 100 19.99 19.10 -23.84
CA ALA A 100 19.05 20.06 -24.48
C ALA A 100 17.52 19.71 -24.58
N ALA A 101 16.53 20.59 -24.38
CA ALA A 101 16.43 22.05 -24.41
C ALA A 101 15.09 22.54 -23.78
N THR A 102 15.06 23.83 -23.49
CA THR A 102 14.01 24.72 -22.95
C THR A 102 12.68 24.75 -23.73
N VAL A 103 11.53 24.85 -23.03
CA VAL A 103 10.33 25.56 -23.52
C VAL A 103 9.56 26.15 -22.34
N ASP A 104 9.66 27.46 -22.17
CA ASP A 104 8.92 28.29 -21.22
C ASP A 104 8.02 29.19 -22.07
N ASP A 105 6.78 28.77 -22.35
CA ASP A 105 5.78 29.60 -23.07
C ASP A 105 4.31 29.08 -22.99
N ASP A 106 4.03 27.88 -22.44
CA ASP A 106 2.68 27.29 -22.49
C ASP A 106 1.76 27.58 -21.29
N LEU A 107 2.21 28.33 -20.28
CA LEU A 107 1.37 28.59 -19.08
C LEU A 107 0.27 29.65 -19.29
N GLU A 108 0.33 30.48 -20.33
CA GLU A 108 -0.65 31.55 -20.54
C GLU A 108 -1.89 31.13 -21.35
N ASN A 109 -1.82 30.00 -22.06
CA ASN A 109 -2.92 29.51 -22.92
C ASN A 109 -3.89 28.59 -22.17
N VAL A 110 -3.44 27.88 -21.13
CA VAL A 110 -4.27 26.94 -20.35
C VAL A 110 -5.31 27.67 -19.49
N ALA A 111 -5.04 28.90 -19.07
CA ALA A 111 -5.98 29.70 -18.28
C ALA A 111 -7.21 30.17 -19.10
N LYS A 112 -7.09 30.29 -20.43
CA LYS A 112 -8.19 30.73 -21.30
C LYS A 112 -9.14 29.61 -21.70
N ASP A 113 -8.65 28.36 -21.77
CA ASP A 113 -9.47 27.22 -22.18
C ASP A 113 -10.35 26.66 -21.05
N LEU A 114 -10.04 26.97 -19.79
CA LEU A 114 -10.79 26.54 -18.60
C LEU A 114 -12.04 27.39 -18.31
N GLU A 115 -12.17 28.60 -18.88
CA GLU A 115 -13.36 29.44 -18.70
C GLU A 115 -14.48 29.16 -19.74
N ALA A 116 -14.22 28.34 -20.77
CA ALA A 116 -15.10 28.22 -21.93
C ALA A 116 -15.97 26.95 -22.02
N LYS A 117 -15.89 26.02 -21.06
CA LYS A 117 -16.70 24.79 -21.10
C LYS A 117 -17.62 24.67 -19.88
N ASN A 118 -18.84 25.16 -20.07
CA ASN A 118 -19.99 24.88 -19.23
C ASN A 118 -20.17 23.35 -19.09
N LEU A 119 -20.17 22.88 -17.84
CA LEU A 119 -20.78 21.61 -17.45
C LEU A 119 -22.29 21.79 -17.54
N ASP A 120 -22.94 21.10 -18.47
CA ASP A 120 -24.31 20.60 -18.34
C ASP A 120 -24.52 19.57 -19.47
N GLU A 121 -25.19 18.45 -19.14
CA GLU A 121 -25.61 17.33 -20.01
C GLU A 121 -24.56 16.25 -20.35
N ILE A 122 -24.38 15.28 -19.44
CA ILE A 122 -24.32 13.87 -19.83
C ILE A 122 -25.13 13.08 -18.79
N ASP A 123 -26.36 12.74 -19.16
CA ASP A 123 -27.14 11.65 -18.58
C ASP A 123 -27.56 10.71 -19.71
N ASP A 124 -27.45 9.42 -19.40
CA ASP A 124 -28.08 8.23 -19.98
C ASP A 124 -28.00 7.86 -21.49
N ASP A 125 -27.66 6.58 -21.65
CA ASP A 125 -28.00 5.63 -22.72
C ASP A 125 -27.42 5.79 -24.14
N LEU A 126 -26.63 4.79 -24.56
CA LEU A 126 -26.95 3.93 -25.71
C LEU A 126 -25.88 2.86 -25.97
N GLU A 127 -26.24 1.60 -25.69
CA GLU A 127 -25.78 0.44 -26.46
C GLU A 127 -26.31 0.58 -27.91
N THR A 128 -25.47 0.39 -28.92
CA THR A 128 -25.86 -0.44 -30.08
C THR A 128 -24.66 -0.88 -30.90
N ASP A 129 -24.71 -2.16 -31.27
CA ASP A 129 -23.88 -2.87 -32.24
C ASP A 129 -23.76 -2.16 -33.59
N ILE A 130 -22.56 -2.15 -34.18
CA ILE A 130 -22.39 -2.16 -35.65
C ILE A 130 -21.23 -3.09 -36.01
N GLU A 131 -21.58 -4.26 -36.54
CA GLU A 131 -20.73 -5.07 -37.41
C GLU A 131 -20.52 -4.33 -38.75
N PHE A 132 -19.28 -4.31 -39.26
CA PHE A 132 -19.06 -4.14 -40.70
C PHE A 132 -17.82 -4.92 -41.18
N ASP A 133 -18.11 -5.92 -42.02
CA ASP A 133 -17.22 -6.71 -42.88
C ASP A 133 -16.89 -5.94 -44.17
N GLY A 134 -15.71 -6.18 -44.75
CA GLY A 134 -15.43 -5.79 -46.14
C GLY A 134 -13.97 -5.45 -46.48
N THR A 135 -13.16 -6.50 -46.65
CA THR A 135 -12.03 -6.69 -47.58
C THR A 135 -11.62 -5.54 -48.52
N VAL A 136 -10.31 -5.25 -48.65
CA VAL A 136 -9.57 -5.29 -49.94
C VAL A 136 -8.07 -5.53 -49.69
N ASP A 137 -7.52 -6.46 -50.45
CA ASP A 137 -6.11 -6.86 -50.60
C ASP A 137 -5.16 -5.72 -51.03
N GLU A 138 -3.87 -5.87 -50.72
CA GLU A 138 -2.74 -5.71 -51.68
C GLU A 138 -1.39 -6.11 -51.02
N GLU A 139 -0.89 -7.29 -51.37
CA GLU A 139 0.56 -7.60 -51.43
C GLU A 139 1.06 -7.37 -52.87
N PRO A 140 2.38 -7.16 -53.07
CA PRO A 140 3.24 -8.27 -53.53
C PRO A 140 4.56 -8.37 -52.72
N GLU A 141 5.02 -9.58 -52.38
CA GLU A 141 6.00 -10.43 -53.11
C GLU A 141 7.32 -9.74 -53.49
N ALA A 142 8.51 -10.34 -53.42
CA ALA A 142 9.05 -11.61 -52.93
C ALA A 142 10.59 -11.48 -53.06
N ASP A 143 11.36 -12.20 -52.25
CA ASP A 143 12.64 -12.76 -52.69
C ASP A 143 12.96 -13.98 -51.81
N ASP A 144 13.07 -15.12 -52.50
CA ASP A 144 13.30 -16.47 -51.98
C ASP A 144 14.75 -16.67 -51.48
N MET A 145 14.93 -17.61 -50.54
CA MET A 145 15.63 -18.91 -50.73
C MET A 145 16.42 -19.41 -49.50
N ASP A 146 15.93 -20.55 -48.99
CA ASP A 146 16.61 -21.77 -48.54
C ASP A 146 17.69 -21.80 -47.44
N GLU A 147 17.27 -22.42 -46.33
CA GLU A 147 17.79 -23.68 -45.74
C GLU A 147 19.31 -23.94 -45.59
N THR A 148 19.70 -24.04 -44.31
CA THR A 148 20.56 -25.04 -43.65
C THR A 148 21.98 -25.28 -44.17
N ASP A 149 23.00 -25.08 -43.33
CA ASP A 149 23.53 -26.11 -42.40
C ASP A 149 24.61 -25.49 -41.47
N GLY A 150 24.86 -26.11 -40.32
CA GLY A 150 25.52 -25.49 -39.16
C GLY A 150 27.04 -25.29 -39.21
N LEU A 151 27.52 -24.49 -38.25
CA LEU A 151 28.48 -24.84 -37.19
C LEU A 151 28.97 -23.57 -36.48
N ASP A 152 28.77 -23.55 -35.17
CA ASP A 152 29.54 -22.95 -34.07
C ASP A 152 30.47 -21.75 -34.35
N GLU A 153 30.31 -20.67 -33.57
CA GLU A 153 31.33 -20.23 -32.60
C GLU A 153 30.80 -19.03 -31.75
N GLU A 154 30.66 -19.30 -30.45
CA GLU A 154 30.93 -18.43 -29.29
C GLU A 154 30.81 -16.90 -29.49
N HIS A 155 29.66 -16.35 -29.07
CA HIS A 155 29.61 -15.03 -28.44
C HIS A 155 28.72 -15.14 -27.18
N GLU A 156 29.32 -15.65 -26.09
CA GLU A 156 28.84 -15.32 -24.75
C GLU A 156 29.07 -13.82 -24.54
N ASP A 157 28.04 -13.02 -24.77
CA ASP A 157 27.98 -11.64 -24.32
C ASP A 157 28.01 -11.64 -22.78
N THR A 158 29.22 -11.62 -22.22
CA THR A 158 29.49 -11.16 -20.87
C THR A 158 29.20 -9.66 -20.84
N LEU A 159 27.92 -9.31 -20.70
CA LEU A 159 27.53 -7.95 -20.40
C LEU A 159 27.86 -7.70 -18.93
N ASP A 160 28.89 -6.87 -18.76
CA ASP A 160 29.30 -6.26 -17.51
C ASP A 160 28.07 -5.73 -16.76
N GLU A 161 27.71 -6.44 -15.68
CA GLU A 161 26.87 -5.87 -14.63
C GLU A 161 27.72 -4.81 -13.92
N ASP A 162 27.69 -3.58 -14.43
CA ASP A 162 27.97 -2.38 -13.67
C ASP A 162 26.95 -2.29 -12.51
N ASP A 163 27.16 -3.13 -11.50
CA ASP A 163 26.81 -2.81 -10.13
C ASP A 163 27.77 -1.71 -9.67
N GLU A 164 27.62 -0.53 -10.26
CA GLU A 164 28.07 0.70 -9.64
C GLU A 164 27.53 0.70 -8.21
N ASP A 165 28.47 0.90 -7.31
CA ASP A 165 28.36 0.86 -5.87
C ASP A 165 27.26 1.83 -5.41
N GLY A 166 26.02 1.34 -5.40
CA GLY A 166 24.85 2.01 -4.87
C GLY A 166 24.87 2.07 -3.33
N SER A 167 26.02 2.41 -2.74
CA SER A 167 26.04 3.20 -1.52
C SER A 167 25.57 4.62 -1.87
N HIS A 168 24.35 4.73 -2.40
CA HIS A 168 23.63 5.99 -2.37
C HIS A 168 23.54 6.34 -0.89
N ALA A 169 24.29 7.35 -0.49
CA ALA A 169 24.09 8.01 0.78
C ALA A 169 22.69 8.66 0.71
N ALA A 170 21.65 7.84 0.88
CA ALA A 170 20.35 8.31 1.29
C ALA A 170 20.65 9.17 2.52
N THR A 171 20.46 10.47 2.38
CA THR A 171 20.59 11.43 3.46
C THR A 171 19.94 10.79 4.68
N SER A 172 20.69 10.68 5.77
CA SER A 172 20.20 9.99 6.97
C SER A 172 18.82 10.56 7.30
N ILE A 173 17.87 9.69 7.66
CA ILE A 173 16.50 10.09 8.02
C ILE A 173 16.53 11.26 9.02
N THR A 174 17.47 11.22 9.96
CA THR A 174 17.73 12.28 10.95
C THR A 174 18.13 13.62 10.33
N ALA A 175 18.92 13.60 9.24
CA ALA A 175 19.32 14.81 8.53
C ALA A 175 18.15 15.46 7.80
N MET A 176 17.27 14.66 7.17
CA MET A 176 16.04 15.16 6.55
C MET A 176 15.07 15.71 7.59
N GLU A 177 14.89 15.02 8.73
CA GLU A 177 14.07 15.50 9.84
C GLU A 177 14.53 16.87 10.33
N THR A 178 15.84 17.05 10.50
CA THR A 178 16.40 18.32 11.00
C THR A 178 16.20 19.47 10.01
N ALA A 179 16.36 19.21 8.71
CA ALA A 179 16.17 20.22 7.67
C ALA A 179 14.71 20.66 7.52
N LEU A 180 13.77 19.72 7.66
CA LEU A 180 12.34 19.96 7.48
C LEU A 180 11.62 20.42 8.76
N PHE A 181 12.25 20.31 9.93
CA PHE A 181 11.60 20.60 11.21
C PHE A 181 11.05 22.04 11.28
N GLU A 182 11.88 23.04 11.04
CA GLU A 182 11.48 24.45 11.17
C GLU A 182 10.43 24.87 10.13
N PRO A 183 10.62 24.59 8.81
CA PRO A 183 9.63 24.96 7.80
C PRO A 183 8.26 24.30 8.03
N VAL A 184 8.25 23.03 8.44
CA VAL A 184 6.99 22.29 8.68
C VAL A 184 6.32 22.79 9.96
N LEU A 185 7.09 23.06 11.01
CA LEU A 185 6.56 23.62 12.25
C LEU A 185 5.90 24.98 12.03
N ASP A 186 6.50 25.84 11.19
CA ASP A 186 5.92 27.13 10.81
C ASP A 186 4.58 26.98 10.08
N ILE A 187 4.46 26.01 9.17
CA ILE A 187 3.20 25.74 8.48
C ILE A 187 2.15 25.19 9.46
N LEU A 188 2.53 24.25 10.34
CA LEU A 188 1.63 23.72 11.37
C LEU A 188 1.14 24.82 12.34
N ASN A 189 2.00 25.77 12.69
CA ASN A 189 1.64 26.93 13.49
C ASN A 189 0.62 27.83 12.76
N LYS A 190 0.84 28.10 11.47
CA LYS A 190 -0.12 28.83 10.64
C LYS A 190 -1.46 28.12 10.58
N ILE A 191 -1.48 26.81 10.30
CA ILE A 191 -2.71 26.00 10.25
C ILE A 191 -3.49 26.11 11.56
N SER A 192 -2.81 26.02 12.71
CA SER A 192 -3.48 26.16 14.01
C SER A 192 -4.02 27.57 14.26
N SER A 193 -3.33 28.62 13.81
CA SER A 193 -3.85 30.00 13.94
C SER A 193 -5.13 30.22 13.11
N TYR A 194 -5.16 29.69 11.88
CA TYR A 194 -6.36 29.70 11.04
C TYR A 194 -7.49 28.86 11.62
N TYR A 195 -7.17 27.76 12.31
CA TYR A 195 -8.15 26.95 13.02
C TYR A 195 -8.81 27.71 14.16
N ASP A 196 -8.06 28.44 14.99
CA ASP A 196 -8.64 29.22 16.08
C ASP A 196 -9.65 30.24 15.56
N GLU A 197 -9.39 30.83 14.40
CA GLU A 197 -10.36 31.70 13.72
C GLU A 197 -11.55 30.93 13.15
N LEU A 198 -11.31 29.80 12.48
CA LEU A 198 -12.36 28.98 11.86
C LEU A 198 -13.30 28.36 12.90
N SER A 199 -12.78 27.87 14.02
CA SER A 199 -13.54 27.33 15.14
C SER A 199 -14.44 28.39 15.78
N ARG A 200 -13.96 29.64 15.94
CA ARG A 200 -14.78 30.76 16.41
C ARG A 200 -15.92 31.06 15.44
N ILE A 201 -15.64 31.05 14.13
CA ILE A 201 -16.65 31.29 13.08
C ILE A 201 -17.69 30.16 13.07
N GLN A 202 -17.26 28.90 13.14
CA GLN A 202 -18.16 27.75 13.19
C GLN A 202 -19.01 27.74 14.46
N ALA A 203 -18.46 28.09 15.63
CA ALA A 203 -19.23 28.21 16.87
C ALA A 203 -20.30 29.32 16.76
N GLN A 204 -20.01 30.43 16.09
CA GLN A 204 -20.99 31.49 15.84
C GLN A 204 -22.07 31.04 14.84
N ARG A 205 -21.70 30.30 13.79
CA ARG A 205 -22.65 29.68 12.84
C ARG A 205 -23.56 28.67 13.55
N MET A 206 -22.99 27.79 14.36
CA MET A 206 -23.72 26.76 15.10
C MET A 206 -24.72 27.38 16.08
N LYS A 207 -24.33 28.43 16.82
CA LYS A 207 -25.26 29.17 17.69
C LYS A 207 -26.41 29.80 16.93
N ALA A 208 -26.16 30.34 15.72
CA ALA A 208 -27.22 30.91 14.89
C ALA A 208 -28.19 29.82 14.40
N ILE A 209 -27.66 28.67 13.95
CA ILE A 209 -28.44 27.54 13.43
C ILE A 209 -29.26 26.88 14.53
N LEU A 210 -28.67 26.60 15.70
CA LEU A 210 -29.39 26.09 16.88
C LEU A 210 -30.50 27.05 17.35
N ALA A 211 -30.32 28.36 17.13
CA ALA A 211 -31.33 29.37 17.41
C ALA A 211 -32.34 29.59 16.27
N GLY A 212 -32.31 28.75 15.21
CA GLY A 212 -33.23 28.82 14.08
C GLY A 212 -33.01 30.01 13.12
N ARG A 213 -31.85 30.68 13.18
CA ARG A 213 -31.51 31.83 12.32
C ARG A 213 -30.51 31.43 11.24
N LYS A 214 -30.64 32.00 10.04
CA LYS A 214 -29.62 31.88 8.98
C LYS A 214 -28.35 32.64 9.38
N ALA A 215 -27.20 32.08 9.04
CA ALA A 215 -25.91 32.73 9.27
C ALA A 215 -25.77 34.02 8.43
N GLN A 216 -24.95 34.96 8.91
CA GLN A 216 -24.71 36.23 8.22
C GLN A 216 -23.83 36.02 6.98
N THR A 217 -24.20 36.58 5.83
CA THR A 217 -23.50 36.39 4.54
C THR A 217 -22.02 36.83 4.58
N SER A 218 -21.66 37.80 5.44
CA SER A 218 -20.27 38.23 5.63
C SER A 218 -19.41 37.19 6.35
N LEU A 219 -19.98 36.47 7.32
CA LEU A 219 -19.33 35.36 8.03
C LEU A 219 -19.09 34.17 7.09
N GLU A 220 -20.02 33.93 6.18
CA GLU A 220 -19.94 32.84 5.20
C GLU A 220 -18.85 33.07 4.15
N LYS A 221 -18.68 34.32 3.67
CA LYS A 221 -17.55 34.69 2.79
C LYS A 221 -16.19 34.54 3.50
N LYS A 222 -16.09 34.94 4.77
CA LYS A 222 -14.86 34.75 5.56
C LYS A 222 -14.54 33.27 5.76
N TYR A 223 -15.55 32.45 6.04
CA TYR A 223 -15.40 31.00 6.15
C TYR A 223 -14.83 30.38 4.87
N ILE A 224 -15.36 30.76 3.70
CA ILE A 224 -14.87 30.25 2.41
C ILE A 224 -13.42 30.68 2.13
N ASN A 225 -13.04 31.92 2.46
CA ASN A 225 -11.66 32.38 2.26
C ASN A 225 -10.66 31.63 3.16
N ILE A 226 -10.94 31.53 4.46
CA ILE A 226 -10.08 30.79 5.39
C ILE A 226 -9.99 29.31 4.96
N LYS A 227 -11.10 28.73 4.50
CA LYS A 227 -11.10 27.36 3.96
C LYS A 227 -10.14 27.22 2.78
N LYS A 228 -10.15 28.14 1.81
CA LYS A 228 -9.24 28.10 0.66
C LYS A 228 -7.78 28.17 1.08
N GLU A 229 -7.45 29.11 1.97
CA GLU A 229 -6.09 29.26 2.51
C GLU A 229 -5.66 28.00 3.28
N LEU A 230 -6.56 27.39 4.05
CA LEU A 230 -6.26 26.16 4.80
C LEU A 230 -6.02 24.98 3.86
N ILE A 231 -6.80 24.84 2.79
CA ILE A 231 -6.60 23.80 1.76
C ILE A 231 -5.25 23.98 1.08
N GLU A 232 -4.85 25.21 0.74
CA GLU A 232 -3.56 25.49 0.12
C GLU A 232 -2.38 25.13 1.05
N LEU A 233 -2.46 25.54 2.33
CA LEU A 233 -1.46 25.17 3.34
C LEU A 233 -1.43 23.66 3.58
N MET A 234 -2.59 23.00 3.61
CA MET A 234 -2.67 21.56 3.85
C MET A 234 -2.13 20.76 2.66
N SER A 235 -2.41 21.20 1.43
CA SER A 235 -1.84 20.60 0.21
C SER A 235 -0.33 20.81 0.09
N SER A 236 0.22 21.85 0.74
CA SER A 236 1.67 22.06 0.79
C SER A 236 2.39 21.06 1.68
N ILE A 237 1.70 20.43 2.64
CA ILE A 237 2.25 19.41 3.52
C ILE A 237 1.84 18.03 3.00
N HIS A 238 2.83 17.18 2.71
CA HIS A 238 2.58 15.76 2.46
C HIS A 238 2.50 15.02 3.80
N LEU A 239 1.27 14.86 4.31
CA LEU A 239 1.03 14.02 5.47
C LEU A 239 1.37 12.55 5.17
N ASN A 240 1.80 11.84 6.20
CA ASN A 240 1.98 10.40 6.14
C ASN A 240 0.61 9.71 5.88
N SER A 241 0.56 8.75 4.94
CA SER A 241 -0.68 8.00 4.58
C SER A 241 -1.38 7.43 5.80
N ALA A 242 -0.63 6.85 6.74
CA ALA A 242 -1.19 6.26 7.94
C ALA A 242 -1.97 7.27 8.81
N ARG A 243 -1.53 8.53 8.83
CA ARG A 243 -2.22 9.61 9.56
C ARG A 243 -3.45 10.10 8.82
N VAL A 244 -3.39 10.16 7.49
CA VAL A 244 -4.57 10.47 6.67
C VAL A 244 -5.64 9.40 6.86
N GLU A 245 -5.25 8.13 6.84
CA GLU A 245 -6.13 6.99 7.09
C GLU A 245 -6.76 7.05 8.49
N GLU A 246 -5.98 7.37 9.53
CA GLU A 246 -6.48 7.56 10.91
C GLU A 246 -7.57 8.65 10.97
N LEU A 247 -7.35 9.79 10.29
CA LEU A 247 -8.32 10.90 10.25
C LEU A 247 -9.60 10.51 9.50
N VAL A 248 -9.46 9.79 8.38
CA VAL A 248 -10.60 9.29 7.60
C VAL A 248 -11.37 8.23 8.39
N GLU A 249 -10.70 7.37 9.15
CA GLU A 249 -11.33 6.36 9.98
C GLU A 249 -12.16 6.99 11.12
N GLN A 250 -11.61 8.01 11.80
CA GLN A 250 -12.33 8.77 12.83
C GLN A 250 -13.62 9.40 12.28
N LEU A 251 -13.54 9.99 11.08
CA LEU A 251 -14.71 10.54 10.37
C LEU A 251 -15.74 9.46 9.99
N ASN A 252 -15.27 8.33 9.48
CA ASN A 252 -16.13 7.23 9.09
C ASN A 252 -16.84 6.60 10.31
N GLU A 253 -16.19 6.54 11.47
CA GLU A 253 -16.79 6.02 12.71
C GLU A 253 -17.94 6.91 13.20
N LEU A 254 -17.73 8.23 13.21
CA LEU A 254 -18.79 9.19 13.52
C LEU A 254 -19.94 9.10 12.52
N ASN A 255 -19.63 8.93 11.23
CA ASN A 255 -20.65 8.74 10.21
C ASN A 255 -21.44 7.43 10.40
N ARG A 256 -20.78 6.33 10.79
CA ARG A 256 -21.46 5.06 11.13
C ARG A 256 -22.41 5.25 12.32
N ARG A 257 -21.96 5.95 13.36
CA ARG A 257 -22.79 6.25 14.54
C ARG A 257 -23.98 7.13 14.16
N LEU A 258 -23.79 8.12 13.28
CA LEU A 258 -24.84 9.03 12.80
C LEU A 258 -25.90 8.26 12.02
N MET A 259 -25.47 7.47 11.04
CA MET A 259 -26.34 6.58 10.26
C MET A 259 -27.08 5.56 11.15
N GLY A 260 -26.45 5.10 12.23
CA GLY A 260 -27.08 4.24 13.22
C GLY A 260 -28.24 4.90 13.96
N VAL A 261 -28.08 6.16 14.38
CA VAL A 261 -29.14 6.96 15.04
C VAL A 261 -30.26 7.28 14.06
N GLU A 262 -29.94 7.77 12.86
CA GLU A 262 -30.92 8.08 11.81
C GLU A 262 -31.69 6.82 11.36
N GLY A 263 -30.99 5.69 11.22
CA GLY A 263 -31.58 4.41 10.87
C GLY A 263 -32.53 3.87 11.94
N LYS A 264 -32.25 4.10 13.23
CA LYS A 264 -33.18 3.78 14.33
C LYS A 264 -34.43 4.66 14.25
N LEU A 265 -34.26 5.97 14.10
CA LEU A 265 -35.37 6.91 13.98
C LEU A 265 -36.28 6.57 12.80
N MET A 266 -35.68 6.24 11.66
CA MET A 266 -36.39 5.81 10.46
C MET A 266 -37.10 4.47 10.65
N ARG A 267 -36.50 3.50 11.35
CA ARG A 267 -37.15 2.21 11.65
C ARG A 267 -38.38 2.39 12.51
N LEU A 268 -38.33 3.26 13.52
CA LEU A 268 -39.48 3.63 14.35
C LEU A 268 -40.62 4.23 13.49
N ALA A 269 -40.29 5.08 12.51
CA ALA A 269 -41.27 5.65 11.58
C ALA A 269 -41.91 4.58 10.69
N LEU A 270 -41.11 3.64 10.17
CA LEU A 270 -41.61 2.51 9.37
C LEU A 270 -42.51 1.58 10.19
N THR A 271 -42.20 1.32 11.46
CA THR A 271 -43.06 0.53 12.37
C THR A 271 -44.43 1.20 12.58
N ALA A 272 -44.47 2.54 12.61
CA ALA A 272 -45.70 3.32 12.65
C ALA A 272 -46.44 3.41 11.29
N ARG A 273 -45.92 2.74 10.25
CA ARG A 273 -46.39 2.72 8.86
C ARG A 273 -46.30 4.07 8.13
N VAL A 274 -45.36 4.93 8.53
CA VAL A 274 -44.98 6.10 7.73
C VAL A 274 -44.12 5.61 6.55
N LYS A 275 -44.35 6.12 5.34
CA LYS A 275 -43.52 5.75 4.18
C LYS A 275 -42.13 6.35 4.31
N ARG A 276 -41.13 5.67 3.74
CA ARG A 276 -39.73 6.14 3.71
C ARG A 276 -39.60 7.53 3.08
N GLU A 277 -40.26 7.76 1.96
CA GLU A 277 -40.22 9.03 1.22
C GLU A 277 -40.77 10.18 2.06
N ASP A 278 -42.00 10.02 2.58
CA ASP A 278 -42.65 11.00 3.45
C ASP A 278 -41.81 11.33 4.70
N PHE A 279 -41.11 10.33 5.26
CA PHE A 279 -40.20 10.54 6.38
C PHE A 279 -38.97 11.36 5.99
N LEU A 280 -38.33 11.03 4.88
CA LEU A 280 -37.14 11.73 4.40
C LEU A 280 -37.46 13.18 4.06
N GLU A 281 -38.59 13.47 3.43
CA GLU A 281 -39.03 14.85 3.14
C GLU A 281 -39.25 15.67 4.41
N ALA A 282 -39.85 15.07 5.44
CA ALA A 282 -40.11 15.77 6.70
C ALA A 282 -38.84 15.93 7.56
N TYR A 283 -37.88 15.02 7.43
CA TYR A 283 -36.68 14.96 8.27
C TYR A 283 -35.50 15.72 7.67
N GLN A 284 -35.28 15.64 6.35
CA GLN A 284 -34.21 16.37 5.67
C GLN A 284 -34.37 17.89 5.89
N HIS A 285 -33.26 18.57 6.15
CA HIS A 285 -33.20 20.01 6.48
C HIS A 285 -33.82 20.44 7.82
N SER A 286 -34.47 19.52 8.57
CA SER A 286 -35.01 19.77 9.93
C SER A 286 -34.36 18.90 11.02
N GLU A 287 -33.21 18.29 10.70
CA GLU A 287 -32.46 17.34 11.52
C GLU A 287 -32.15 17.91 12.92
N LEU A 288 -31.81 19.20 13.00
CA LEU A 288 -31.44 19.92 14.23
C LEU A 288 -32.53 20.89 14.73
N ASP A 289 -33.70 20.95 14.11
CA ASP A 289 -34.77 21.88 14.50
C ASP A 289 -35.40 21.43 15.84
N PRO A 290 -35.35 22.25 16.90
CA PRO A 290 -36.01 21.92 18.17
C PRO A 290 -37.53 21.75 18.04
N HIS A 291 -38.17 22.42 17.08
CA HIS A 291 -39.63 22.43 16.88
C HIS A 291 -40.08 21.38 15.86
N TRP A 292 -39.22 20.46 15.46
CA TRP A 292 -39.57 19.43 14.47
C TRP A 292 -40.72 18.53 14.94
N LEU A 293 -40.72 18.14 16.22
CA LEU A 293 -41.81 17.34 16.81
C LEU A 293 -43.13 18.09 16.77
N GLU A 294 -43.14 19.37 17.14
CA GLU A 294 -44.34 20.22 17.10
C GLU A 294 -44.89 20.37 15.66
N LYS A 295 -44.00 20.56 14.68
CA LYS A 295 -44.37 20.61 13.25
C LYS A 295 -44.94 19.29 12.72
N LEU A 296 -44.54 18.16 13.30
CA LEU A 296 -45.09 16.85 12.95
C LEU A 296 -46.44 16.59 13.61
N GLU A 297 -46.68 17.11 14.81
CA GLU A 297 -48.00 17.03 15.46
C GLU A 297 -49.07 17.85 14.72
N GLU A 298 -48.67 18.93 14.03
CA GLU A 298 -49.57 19.71 13.19
C GLU A 298 -50.03 18.96 11.91
N LYS A 299 -49.26 17.96 11.45
CA LYS A 299 -49.69 17.10 10.33
C LYS A 299 -50.81 16.18 10.81
N LYS A 300 -52.04 16.42 10.32
CA LYS A 300 -53.27 15.67 10.66
C LYS A 300 -53.32 14.22 10.13
N ASP A 301 -52.19 13.52 10.15
CA ASP A 301 -52.07 12.15 9.66
C ASP A 301 -52.03 11.16 10.82
N LYS A 302 -52.86 10.11 10.72
CA LYS A 302 -52.98 9.06 11.75
C LYS A 302 -51.66 8.32 12.01
N HIS A 303 -50.84 8.14 10.97
CA HIS A 303 -49.56 7.43 11.05
C HIS A 303 -48.48 8.23 11.78
N TRP A 304 -48.43 9.54 11.54
CA TRP A 304 -47.51 10.46 12.22
C TRP A 304 -47.86 10.62 13.71
N ASN A 305 -49.15 10.68 14.03
CA ASN A 305 -49.59 10.67 15.44
C ASN A 305 -49.28 9.35 16.16
N ALA A 306 -49.39 8.20 15.48
CA ALA A 306 -49.01 6.91 16.04
C ALA A 306 -47.49 6.77 16.26
N PHE A 307 -46.69 7.41 15.40
CA PHE A 307 -45.23 7.48 15.53
C PHE A 307 -44.81 8.28 16.78
N ILE A 308 -45.42 9.46 16.99
CA ILE A 308 -45.12 10.32 18.12
C ILE A 308 -45.63 9.70 19.42
N ALA A 309 -46.90 9.27 19.47
CA ALA A 309 -47.52 8.79 20.71
C ALA A 309 -46.87 7.53 21.29
N ASN A 310 -46.35 6.63 20.45
CA ASN A 310 -45.75 5.37 20.91
C ASN A 310 -44.26 5.49 21.25
N ASN A 311 -43.54 6.43 20.60
CA ASN A 311 -42.07 6.48 20.64
C ASN A 311 -41.53 7.86 21.06
N HIS A 312 -42.35 8.72 21.69
CA HIS A 312 -41.99 10.11 22.03
C HIS A 312 -40.62 10.21 22.74
N ASP A 313 -40.45 9.47 23.85
CA ASP A 313 -39.24 9.55 24.67
C ASP A 313 -38.00 9.06 23.91
N GLU A 314 -38.14 7.97 23.15
CA GLU A 314 -37.05 7.43 22.33
C GLU A 314 -36.66 8.39 21.19
N ILE A 315 -37.63 9.08 20.57
CA ILE A 315 -37.35 10.09 19.54
C ILE A 315 -36.60 11.28 20.14
N VAL A 316 -37.00 11.74 21.33
CA VAL A 316 -36.33 12.85 22.03
C VAL A 316 -34.89 12.47 22.38
N GLU A 317 -34.67 11.25 22.90
CA GLU A 317 -33.31 10.75 23.19
C GLU A 317 -32.45 10.63 21.93
N LEU A 318 -32.98 10.07 20.84
CA LEU A 318 -32.26 9.95 19.57
C LEU A 318 -31.91 11.32 18.99
N ARG A 319 -32.83 12.29 19.05
CA ARG A 319 -32.57 13.67 18.60
C ARG A 319 -31.58 14.41 19.50
N ALA A 320 -31.60 14.17 20.81
CA ALA A 320 -30.61 14.73 21.74
C ALA A 320 -29.20 14.18 21.44
N SER A 321 -29.09 12.87 21.20
CA SER A 321 -27.85 12.22 20.76
C SER A 321 -27.37 12.79 19.42
N LEU A 322 -28.28 13.00 18.46
CA LEU A 322 -27.98 13.62 17.18
C LEU A 322 -27.44 15.07 17.32
N ALA A 323 -28.01 15.85 18.24
CA ALA A 323 -27.55 17.20 18.56
C ALA A 323 -26.19 17.21 19.29
N GLU A 324 -25.92 16.21 20.13
CA GLU A 324 -24.60 16.00 20.76
C GLU A 324 -23.54 15.66 19.70
N MET A 325 -23.86 14.76 18.78
CA MET A 325 -22.96 14.41 17.67
C MET A 325 -22.68 15.60 16.75
N SER A 326 -23.68 16.44 16.46
CA SER A 326 -23.46 17.67 15.68
C SER A 326 -22.56 18.67 16.40
N LYS A 327 -22.59 18.73 17.74
CA LYS A 327 -21.66 19.53 18.54
C LYS A 327 -20.24 18.96 18.51
N GLU A 328 -20.10 17.64 18.62
CA GLU A 328 -18.81 16.94 18.54
C GLU A 328 -18.15 17.18 17.17
N CYS A 329 -18.89 17.03 16.08
CA CYS A 329 -18.42 17.31 14.72
C CYS A 329 -18.28 18.82 14.41
N GLY A 330 -18.83 19.71 15.22
CA GLY A 330 -18.83 21.16 15.00
C GLY A 330 -19.50 21.64 13.69
N LEU A 331 -20.23 20.75 13.01
CA LEU A 331 -20.88 20.97 11.72
C LEU A 331 -22.35 20.55 11.78
N PRO A 332 -23.25 21.23 11.03
CA PRO A 332 -24.60 20.74 10.81
C PRO A 332 -24.57 19.37 10.11
N ILE A 333 -25.51 18.50 10.44
CA ILE A 333 -25.53 17.11 9.96
C ILE A 333 -25.61 17.03 8.42
N SER A 334 -26.48 17.86 7.82
CA SER A 334 -26.54 17.99 6.37
C SER A 334 -25.22 18.44 5.70
N GLU A 335 -24.44 19.32 6.34
CA GLU A 335 -23.11 19.74 5.85
C GLU A 335 -22.10 18.60 6.06
N TYR A 336 -22.13 17.96 7.23
CA TYR A 336 -21.28 16.81 7.55
C TYR A 336 -21.47 15.65 6.55
N ARG A 337 -22.72 15.34 6.18
CA ARG A 337 -23.04 14.31 5.18
C ARG A 337 -22.43 14.63 3.82
N LYS A 338 -22.60 15.87 3.34
CA LYS A 338 -22.01 16.35 2.07
C LYS A 338 -20.48 16.28 2.10
N MET A 339 -19.87 16.64 3.23
CA MET A 339 -18.44 16.57 3.43
C MET A 339 -17.94 15.11 3.36
N VAL A 340 -18.56 14.19 4.10
CA VAL A 340 -18.20 12.75 4.08
C VAL A 340 -18.37 12.16 2.69
N ASP A 341 -19.45 12.50 1.97
CA ASP A 341 -19.67 12.04 0.60
C ASP A 341 -18.61 12.58 -0.37
N THR A 342 -18.20 13.83 -0.17
CA THR A 342 -17.12 14.46 -0.96
C THR A 342 -15.78 13.76 -0.71
N ILE A 343 -15.45 13.45 0.54
CA ILE A 343 -14.24 12.70 0.92
C ILE A 343 -14.26 11.32 0.27
N LYS A 344 -15.36 10.56 0.42
CA LYS A 344 -15.51 9.21 -0.15
C LYS A 344 -15.47 9.21 -1.67
N ARG A 345 -15.95 10.27 -2.32
CA ARG A 345 -15.87 10.41 -3.77
C ARG A 345 -14.43 10.66 -4.21
N GLY A 346 -13.72 11.59 -3.54
CA GLY A 346 -12.31 11.88 -3.82
C GLY A 346 -11.42 10.66 -3.61
N GLU A 347 -11.66 9.90 -2.54
CA GLU A 347 -10.97 8.63 -2.25
C GLU A 347 -11.18 7.60 -3.35
N ARG A 348 -12.43 7.32 -3.72
CA ARG A 348 -12.77 6.35 -4.78
C ARG A 348 -12.21 6.75 -6.14
N GLU A 349 -12.23 8.04 -6.47
CA GLU A 349 -11.69 8.55 -7.73
C GLU A 349 -10.17 8.41 -7.79
N ALA A 350 -9.48 8.76 -6.70
CA ALA A 350 -8.03 8.59 -6.60
C ALA A 350 -7.63 7.10 -6.65
N GLU A 351 -8.33 6.22 -5.94
CA GLU A 351 -8.06 4.77 -5.93
C GLU A 351 -8.31 4.13 -7.31
N ARG A 352 -9.41 4.53 -7.98
CA ARG A 352 -9.69 4.08 -9.35
C ARG A 352 -8.60 4.52 -10.32
N ALA A 353 -8.17 5.78 -10.26
CA ALA A 353 -7.12 6.31 -11.11
C ALA A 353 -5.76 5.61 -10.84
N LYS A 354 -5.43 5.33 -9.56
CA LYS A 354 -4.26 4.52 -9.21
C LYS A 354 -4.34 3.12 -9.80
N LYS A 355 -5.48 2.45 -9.67
CA LYS A 355 -5.69 1.10 -10.22
C LYS A 355 -5.50 1.08 -11.74
N GLU A 356 -6.09 2.03 -12.45
CA GLU A 356 -5.93 2.23 -13.89
C GLU A 356 -4.44 2.42 -14.26
N MET A 357 -3.70 3.22 -13.49
CA MET A 357 -2.26 3.42 -13.69
C MET A 357 -1.44 2.15 -13.47
N ILE A 358 -1.78 1.36 -12.45
CA ILE A 358 -1.09 0.10 -12.12
C ILE A 358 -1.34 -0.92 -13.24
N GLU A 359 -2.60 -1.11 -13.63
CA GLU A 359 -3.02 -2.09 -14.65
C GLU A 359 -2.34 -1.83 -15.99
N ALA A 360 -2.26 -0.57 -16.42
CA ALA A 360 -1.58 -0.19 -17.66
C ALA A 360 -0.07 -0.52 -17.66
N ASN A 361 0.55 -0.59 -16.48
CA ASN A 361 1.98 -0.77 -16.30
C ASN A 361 2.41 -2.18 -15.86
N LEU A 362 1.49 -3.13 -15.73
CA LEU A 362 1.83 -4.51 -15.33
C LEU A 362 2.83 -5.20 -16.29
N ARG A 363 2.83 -4.83 -17.58
CA ARG A 363 3.80 -5.36 -18.58
C ARG A 363 5.25 -4.98 -18.23
N LEU A 364 5.46 -3.81 -17.64
CA LEU A 364 6.79 -3.36 -17.19
C LEU A 364 7.30 -4.25 -16.06
N VAL A 365 6.43 -4.64 -15.13
CA VAL A 365 6.80 -5.54 -14.02
C VAL A 365 7.27 -6.89 -14.56
N ILE A 366 6.57 -7.44 -15.55
CA ILE A 366 6.93 -8.72 -16.17
C ILE A 366 8.29 -8.62 -16.86
N SER A 367 8.55 -7.56 -17.64
CA SER A 367 9.82 -7.42 -18.36
C SER A 367 11.02 -7.32 -17.40
N ILE A 368 10.83 -6.67 -16.24
CA ILE A 368 11.84 -6.60 -15.19
C ILE A 368 11.99 -7.96 -14.48
N SER A 369 10.87 -8.59 -14.11
CA SER A 369 10.85 -9.86 -13.35
C SER A 369 11.50 -11.01 -14.10
N LYS A 370 11.43 -11.04 -15.44
CA LYS A 370 12.08 -12.05 -16.28
C LYS A 370 13.59 -12.18 -16.02
N LYS A 371 14.26 -11.11 -15.59
CA LYS A 371 15.71 -11.11 -15.27
C LYS A 371 16.03 -11.87 -13.97
N TYR A 372 15.03 -12.20 -13.15
CA TYR A 372 15.20 -12.75 -11.81
C TYR A 372 14.65 -14.18 -11.64
N THR A 373 14.14 -14.81 -12.69
CA THR A 373 13.47 -16.13 -12.66
C THR A 373 14.31 -17.24 -12.03
N ASN A 374 15.61 -17.27 -12.32
CA ASN A 374 16.49 -18.36 -11.90
C ASN A 374 17.22 -18.07 -10.57
N ARG A 375 16.65 -17.23 -9.69
CA ARG A 375 17.25 -16.83 -8.41
C ARG A 375 16.60 -17.48 -7.18
N GLY A 376 15.86 -18.58 -7.38
CA GLY A 376 15.28 -19.40 -6.29
C GLY A 376 13.84 -19.06 -5.88
N MET A 377 13.14 -18.21 -6.64
CA MET A 377 11.74 -17.84 -6.41
C MET A 377 10.90 -18.10 -7.66
N GLN A 378 9.63 -18.47 -7.50
CA GLN A 378 8.75 -18.73 -8.64
C GLN A 378 8.50 -17.43 -9.43
N PHE A 379 8.30 -17.56 -10.75
CA PHE A 379 8.06 -16.40 -11.61
C PHE A 379 6.83 -15.58 -11.21
N LEU A 380 5.74 -16.23 -10.78
CA LEU A 380 4.55 -15.53 -10.28
C LEU A 380 4.85 -14.73 -9.01
N ASP A 381 5.61 -15.29 -8.08
CA ASP A 381 5.98 -14.60 -6.84
C ASP A 381 6.82 -13.36 -7.13
N LEU A 382 7.78 -13.46 -8.07
CA LEU A 382 8.56 -12.31 -8.55
C LEU A 382 7.67 -11.21 -9.13
N ILE A 383 6.67 -11.59 -9.94
CA ILE A 383 5.71 -10.63 -10.50
C ILE A 383 4.88 -9.99 -9.40
N GLN A 384 4.39 -10.75 -8.41
CA GLN A 384 3.58 -10.20 -7.32
C GLN A 384 4.36 -9.20 -6.47
N GLU A 385 5.60 -9.53 -6.12
CA GLU A 385 6.50 -8.62 -5.38
C GLU A 385 6.85 -7.39 -6.22
N GLY A 386 7.05 -7.57 -7.53
CA GLY A 386 7.21 -6.48 -8.48
C GLY A 386 5.97 -5.58 -8.58
N ASN A 387 4.76 -6.15 -8.55
CA ASN A 387 3.49 -5.42 -8.56
C ASN A 387 3.34 -4.58 -7.27
N ILE A 388 3.75 -5.11 -6.12
CA ILE A 388 3.80 -4.35 -4.87
C ILE A 388 4.79 -3.17 -4.99
N GLY A 389 5.94 -3.38 -5.65
CA GLY A 389 6.88 -2.32 -5.98
C GLY A 389 6.27 -1.24 -6.89
N LEU A 390 5.54 -1.66 -7.93
CA LEU A 390 4.83 -0.76 -8.85
C LEU A 390 3.75 0.05 -8.13
N MET A 391 2.95 -0.56 -7.24
CA MET A 391 1.95 0.14 -6.43
C MET A 391 2.59 1.27 -5.61
N LYS A 392 3.73 0.99 -4.95
CA LYS A 392 4.49 2.01 -4.21
C LYS A 392 5.02 3.12 -5.10
N ALA A 393 5.45 2.79 -6.32
CA ALA A 393 5.87 3.78 -7.31
C ALA A 393 4.71 4.71 -7.70
N VAL A 394 3.53 4.16 -7.98
CA VAL A 394 2.33 4.94 -8.31
C VAL A 394 1.93 5.88 -7.17
N ASP A 395 2.03 5.43 -5.92
CA ASP A 395 1.67 6.25 -4.76
C ASP A 395 2.55 7.49 -4.59
N LYS A 396 3.85 7.36 -4.93
CA LYS A 396 4.90 8.38 -4.74
C LYS A 396 5.29 9.12 -6.03
N PHE A 397 4.65 8.82 -7.15
CA PHE A 397 5.02 9.42 -8.43
C PHE A 397 4.58 10.89 -8.52
N GLU A 398 5.51 11.76 -8.90
CA GLU A 398 5.26 13.18 -9.15
C GLU A 398 5.53 13.51 -10.62
N TYR A 399 4.47 13.71 -11.40
CA TYR A 399 4.59 14.03 -12.83
C TYR A 399 5.25 15.40 -13.09
N ARG A 400 5.24 16.30 -12.11
CA ARG A 400 5.80 17.67 -12.21
C ARG A 400 7.32 17.68 -12.38
N ARG A 401 8.02 16.60 -11.99
CA ARG A 401 9.47 16.46 -12.19
C ARG A 401 9.87 16.17 -13.64
N GLY A 402 8.91 15.86 -14.52
CA GLY A 402 9.15 15.66 -15.95
C GLY A 402 9.74 14.29 -16.34
N TYR A 403 10.14 13.47 -15.37
CA TYR A 403 10.59 12.09 -15.61
C TYR A 403 9.45 11.19 -16.09
N LYS A 404 9.78 10.27 -17.02
CA LYS A 404 8.83 9.23 -17.46
C LYS A 404 8.52 8.29 -16.30
N PHE A 405 7.26 7.87 -16.19
CA PHE A 405 6.84 6.98 -15.11
C PHE A 405 7.60 5.65 -15.14
N SER A 406 7.82 5.07 -16.32
CA SER A 406 8.53 3.81 -16.49
C SER A 406 9.96 3.81 -15.91
N THR A 407 10.71 4.90 -16.11
CA THR A 407 12.07 5.07 -15.55
C THR A 407 12.05 5.05 -14.02
N TYR A 408 11.12 5.81 -13.43
CA TYR A 408 10.94 5.88 -11.99
C TYR A 408 10.46 4.54 -11.38
N ALA A 409 9.43 3.93 -11.99
CA ALA A 409 8.84 2.68 -11.54
C ALA A 409 9.82 1.51 -11.60
N THR A 410 10.72 1.50 -12.59
CA THR A 410 11.73 0.44 -12.74
C THR A 410 12.58 0.28 -11.49
N TRP A 411 12.95 1.38 -10.82
CA TRP A 411 13.74 1.33 -9.59
C TRP A 411 12.96 0.66 -8.45
N TRP A 412 11.70 1.07 -8.23
CA TRP A 412 10.84 0.52 -7.18
C TRP A 412 10.51 -0.96 -7.39
N ILE A 413 10.24 -1.36 -8.64
CA ILE A 413 9.98 -2.76 -9.00
C ILE A 413 11.23 -3.60 -8.73
N ARG A 414 12.40 -3.14 -9.18
CA ARG A 414 13.67 -3.84 -8.96
C ARG A 414 14.00 -3.98 -7.48
N GLN A 415 13.78 -2.92 -6.70
CA GLN A 415 14.04 -2.89 -5.27
C GLN A 415 13.14 -3.88 -4.52
N ALA A 416 11.85 -3.92 -4.86
CA ALA A 416 10.91 -4.86 -4.25
C ALA A 416 11.28 -6.32 -4.56
N ILE A 417 11.56 -6.64 -5.83
CA ILE A 417 11.96 -7.98 -6.27
C ILE A 417 13.26 -8.41 -5.59
N THR A 418 14.30 -7.57 -5.64
CA THR A 418 15.63 -7.90 -5.08
C THR A 418 15.54 -8.12 -3.57
N ARG A 419 14.75 -7.29 -2.88
CA ARG A 419 14.51 -7.45 -1.44
C ARG A 419 13.75 -8.73 -1.12
N SER A 420 12.68 -9.06 -1.87
CA SER A 420 11.91 -10.28 -1.61
C SER A 420 12.71 -11.55 -1.88
N ILE A 421 13.53 -11.57 -2.94
CA ILE A 421 14.47 -12.68 -3.20
C ILE A 421 15.42 -12.86 -2.01
N ALA A 422 16.00 -11.77 -1.51
CA ALA A 422 16.90 -11.84 -0.37
C ALA A 422 16.19 -12.33 0.91
N ASP A 423 14.93 -11.94 1.10
CA ASP A 423 14.18 -12.25 2.31
C ASP A 423 13.55 -13.66 2.33
N GLN A 424 13.13 -14.18 1.18
CA GLN A 424 12.24 -15.35 1.07
C GLN A 424 12.78 -16.50 0.20
N ALA A 425 13.70 -16.27 -0.74
CA ALA A 425 14.06 -17.30 -1.73
C ALA A 425 14.86 -18.49 -1.15
N ARG A 426 15.40 -18.38 0.06
CA ARG A 426 16.20 -19.43 0.70
C ARG A 426 15.42 -20.15 1.79
N THR A 427 15.57 -21.48 1.86
CA THR A 427 15.00 -22.32 2.94
C THR A 427 15.43 -21.85 4.33
N ILE A 428 16.69 -21.44 4.47
CA ILE A 428 17.22 -20.83 5.68
C ILE A 428 17.37 -19.34 5.43
N ARG A 429 16.54 -18.54 6.11
CA ARG A 429 16.55 -17.08 5.98
C ARG A 429 17.89 -16.50 6.43
N ILE A 430 18.49 -15.68 5.57
CA ILE A 430 19.74 -14.95 5.81
C ILE A 430 19.44 -13.43 5.78
N PRO A 431 19.96 -12.62 6.71
CA PRO A 431 19.78 -11.17 6.66
C PRO A 431 20.32 -10.53 5.37
N VAL A 432 19.66 -9.47 4.88
CA VAL A 432 19.97 -8.81 3.58
C VAL A 432 21.45 -8.41 3.44
N HIS A 433 22.04 -7.76 4.46
CA HIS A 433 23.45 -7.34 4.42
C HIS A 433 24.44 -8.51 4.28
N MET A 434 24.06 -9.71 4.73
CA MET A 434 24.87 -10.91 4.53
C MET A 434 24.76 -11.43 3.10
N ILE A 435 23.59 -11.31 2.47
CA ILE A 435 23.37 -11.66 1.06
C ILE A 435 24.12 -10.69 0.15
N GLU A 436 24.11 -9.40 0.45
CA GLU A 436 24.95 -8.41 -0.22
C GLU A 436 26.44 -8.78 -0.13
N THR A 437 26.91 -9.21 1.05
CA THR A 437 28.29 -9.66 1.24
C THR A 437 28.58 -10.93 0.43
N ILE A 438 27.64 -11.87 0.33
CA ILE A 438 27.76 -13.07 -0.51
C ILE A 438 27.85 -12.68 -1.98
N ASN A 439 26.99 -11.80 -2.48
CA ASN A 439 27.01 -11.35 -3.86
C ASN A 439 28.31 -10.62 -4.21
N LYS A 440 28.79 -9.74 -3.33
CA LYS A 440 30.11 -9.09 -3.47
C LYS A 440 31.23 -10.13 -3.56
N LEU A 441 31.21 -11.15 -2.70
CA LEU A 441 32.20 -12.24 -2.73
C LEU A 441 32.13 -13.05 -4.03
N VAL A 442 30.94 -13.42 -4.49
CA VAL A 442 30.73 -14.18 -5.74
C VAL A 442 31.19 -13.38 -6.96
N ARG A 443 30.86 -12.09 -7.03
CA ARG A 443 31.32 -11.18 -8.11
C ARG A 443 32.84 -11.07 -8.16
N THR A 444 33.47 -10.75 -7.03
CA THR A 444 34.94 -10.67 -6.95
C THR A 444 35.60 -12.02 -7.21
N SER A 445 34.98 -13.13 -6.79
CA SER A 445 35.49 -14.47 -7.08
C SER A 445 35.46 -14.78 -8.58
N ARG A 446 34.39 -14.39 -9.28
CA ARG A 446 34.29 -14.55 -10.75
C ARG A 446 35.31 -13.69 -11.48
N GLN A 447 35.47 -12.43 -11.07
CA GLN A 447 36.49 -11.53 -11.64
C GLN A 447 37.91 -12.07 -11.46
N MET A 448 38.25 -12.52 -10.25
CA MET A 448 39.58 -13.10 -10.01
C MET A 448 39.79 -14.41 -10.75
N MET A 449 38.74 -15.21 -10.95
CA MET A 449 38.81 -16.43 -11.75
C MET A 449 39.12 -16.13 -13.22
N LEU A 450 38.51 -15.07 -13.80
CA LEU A 450 38.83 -14.57 -15.14
C LEU A 450 40.29 -14.08 -15.24
N GLU A 451 40.77 -13.33 -14.24
CA GLU A 451 42.14 -12.76 -14.25
C GLU A 451 43.24 -13.81 -14.03
N THR A 452 43.01 -14.78 -13.14
CA THR A 452 44.04 -15.76 -12.72
C THR A 452 43.89 -17.13 -13.35
N GLY A 453 42.78 -17.40 -14.05
CA GLY A 453 42.48 -18.68 -14.68
C GLY A 453 42.26 -19.84 -13.70
N ARG A 454 42.14 -19.57 -12.39
CA ARG A 454 41.87 -20.56 -11.34
C ARG A 454 40.95 -20.00 -10.27
N GLU A 455 40.29 -20.88 -9.50
CA GLU A 455 39.49 -20.43 -8.36
C GLU A 455 40.38 -19.76 -7.29
N PRO A 456 39.97 -18.59 -6.76
CA PRO A 456 40.77 -17.83 -5.82
C PRO A 456 40.73 -18.44 -4.42
N ILE A 457 41.86 -18.37 -3.70
CA ILE A 457 41.96 -18.87 -2.33
C ILE A 457 41.26 -17.89 -1.39
N PRO A 458 40.61 -18.33 -0.29
CA PRO A 458 39.98 -17.42 0.69
C PRO A 458 40.88 -16.31 1.22
N GLU A 459 42.20 -16.53 1.27
CA GLU A 459 43.20 -15.53 1.67
C GLU A 459 43.43 -14.45 0.61
N GLU A 460 43.30 -14.79 -0.67
CA GLU A 460 43.42 -13.85 -1.79
C GLU A 460 42.15 -12.97 -1.85
N LEU A 461 40.97 -13.59 -1.70
CA LEU A 461 39.69 -12.87 -1.58
C LEU A 461 39.68 -11.91 -0.38
N ALA A 462 40.27 -12.31 0.76
CA ALA A 462 40.40 -11.47 1.95
C ALA A 462 41.18 -10.20 1.70
N LYS A 463 42.31 -10.31 0.98
CA LYS A 463 43.12 -9.15 0.61
C LYS A 463 42.39 -8.22 -0.33
N ARG A 464 41.69 -8.77 -1.34
CA ARG A 464 40.97 -7.96 -2.34
C ARG A 464 39.77 -7.23 -1.75
N LEU A 465 39.03 -7.88 -0.85
CA LEU A 465 37.82 -7.34 -0.23
C LEU A 465 38.08 -6.59 1.09
N SER A 466 39.33 -6.52 1.55
CA SER A 466 39.70 -5.93 2.85
C SER A 466 38.89 -6.49 4.03
N MET A 467 38.63 -7.80 4.02
CA MET A 467 37.88 -8.50 5.06
C MET A 467 38.74 -9.59 5.74
N PRO A 468 38.53 -9.87 7.04
CA PRO A 468 39.23 -10.98 7.70
C PRO A 468 38.95 -12.34 7.04
N VAL A 469 39.97 -13.17 6.88
CA VAL A 469 39.88 -14.50 6.26
C VAL A 469 38.81 -15.37 6.93
N ASP A 470 38.71 -15.32 8.27
CA ASP A 470 37.71 -16.09 9.01
C ASP A 470 36.27 -15.67 8.70
N LYS A 471 36.05 -14.39 8.41
CA LYS A 471 34.73 -13.89 8.00
C LYS A 471 34.37 -14.45 6.64
N ILE A 472 35.30 -14.47 5.69
CA ILE A 472 35.10 -15.03 4.34
C ILE A 472 34.79 -16.53 4.41
N ARG A 473 35.55 -17.30 5.19
CA ARG A 473 35.27 -18.75 5.38
C ARG A 473 33.86 -18.99 5.93
N LYS A 474 33.42 -18.18 6.90
CA LYS A 474 32.06 -18.26 7.45
C LYS A 474 31.00 -17.90 6.40
N VAL A 475 31.20 -16.82 5.64
CA VAL A 475 30.29 -16.39 4.57
C VAL A 475 30.17 -17.48 3.49
N MET A 476 31.29 -18.06 3.04
CA MET A 476 31.28 -19.17 2.08
C MET A 476 30.55 -20.40 2.62
N LYS A 477 30.64 -20.68 3.93
CA LYS A 477 29.90 -21.78 4.56
C LYS A 477 28.39 -21.52 4.59
N ILE A 478 27.98 -20.29 4.89
CA ILE A 478 26.57 -19.86 4.95
C ILE A 478 25.94 -19.77 3.55
N ALA A 479 26.74 -19.45 2.53
CA ALA A 479 26.25 -19.28 1.16
C ALA A 479 25.72 -20.58 0.52
N LYS A 480 26.13 -21.75 1.03
CA LYS A 480 25.72 -23.06 0.51
C LYS A 480 24.25 -23.34 0.77
N GLU A 481 23.55 -23.82 -0.24
CA GLU A 481 22.15 -24.22 -0.13
C GLU A 481 22.02 -25.66 0.40
N PRO A 482 20.96 -25.96 1.17
CA PRO A 482 20.70 -27.33 1.61
C PRO A 482 20.40 -28.22 0.40
N VAL A 483 20.90 -29.46 0.45
CA VAL A 483 20.65 -30.47 -0.57
C VAL A 483 19.35 -31.20 -0.25
N SER A 484 18.57 -31.56 -1.28
CA SER A 484 17.37 -32.37 -1.11
C SER A 484 17.71 -33.74 -0.50
N LEU A 485 16.90 -34.19 0.46
CA LEU A 485 17.01 -35.56 1.01
C LEU A 485 16.62 -36.62 -0.01
N GLU A 486 15.78 -36.25 -0.98
CA GLU A 486 15.35 -37.09 -2.10
C GLU A 486 16.36 -37.08 -3.25
N ALA A 487 17.53 -36.44 -3.08
CA ALA A 487 18.56 -36.48 -4.11
C ALA A 487 19.02 -37.95 -4.29
N PRO A 488 18.95 -38.50 -5.51
CA PRO A 488 19.36 -39.88 -5.76
C PRO A 488 20.86 -40.05 -5.51
N VAL A 489 21.25 -41.16 -4.90
CA VAL A 489 22.64 -41.47 -4.59
C VAL A 489 23.03 -42.79 -5.26
N GLY A 490 23.99 -42.72 -6.19
CA GLY A 490 24.48 -43.90 -6.94
C GLY A 490 23.62 -44.25 -8.15
N ASP A 491 23.87 -45.43 -8.72
CA ASP A 491 23.21 -45.92 -9.94
C ASP A 491 21.94 -46.77 -9.64
N GLU A 492 21.64 -47.02 -8.36
CA GLU A 492 20.46 -47.78 -7.93
C GLU A 492 19.25 -46.84 -7.79
N GLU A 493 18.19 -47.08 -8.57
CA GLU A 493 17.04 -46.16 -8.74
C GLU A 493 16.24 -45.87 -7.44
N ASP A 494 16.40 -46.67 -6.39
CA ASP A 494 15.63 -46.56 -5.14
C ASP A 494 16.42 -45.95 -3.96
N SER A 495 17.71 -45.64 -4.11
CA SER A 495 18.52 -45.10 -3.01
C SER A 495 18.53 -43.57 -2.97
N SER A 496 17.93 -42.99 -1.94
CA SER A 496 17.95 -41.53 -1.69
C SER A 496 19.03 -41.14 -0.69
N LEU A 497 19.47 -39.86 -0.71
CA LEU A 497 20.41 -39.33 0.27
C LEU A 497 19.88 -39.47 1.72
N GLY A 498 18.56 -39.33 1.89
CA GLY A 498 17.87 -39.44 3.18
C GLY A 498 18.05 -40.79 3.85
N ASP A 499 18.13 -41.88 3.07
CA ASP A 499 18.28 -43.24 3.60
C ASP A 499 19.62 -43.48 4.30
N PHE A 500 20.63 -42.64 4.01
CA PHE A 500 21.97 -42.72 4.60
C PHE A 500 22.15 -41.86 5.86
N ILE A 501 21.16 -41.04 6.23
CA ILE A 501 21.27 -40.16 7.39
C ILE A 501 20.90 -40.96 8.65
N ALA A 502 21.92 -41.27 9.46
CA ALA A 502 21.73 -41.95 10.73
C ALA A 502 21.06 -41.04 11.77
N ASP A 503 20.13 -41.61 12.56
CA ASP A 503 19.56 -40.94 13.73
C ASP A 503 20.50 -41.09 14.94
N GLU A 504 21.26 -40.04 15.25
CA GLU A 504 22.17 -39.99 16.41
C GLU A 504 21.43 -39.82 17.75
N ASN A 505 20.17 -39.38 17.74
CA ASN A 505 19.39 -39.17 18.97
C ASN A 505 18.70 -40.46 19.44
N ALA A 506 18.61 -41.46 18.58
CA ALA A 506 18.04 -42.75 18.92
C ALA A 506 18.90 -43.45 19.99
N LEU A 507 18.30 -43.69 21.16
CA LEU A 507 18.93 -44.50 22.20
C LEU A 507 19.17 -45.90 21.67
N GLN A 508 20.43 -46.32 21.63
CA GLN A 508 20.76 -47.66 21.20
C GLN A 508 20.14 -48.69 22.17
N PRO A 509 19.60 -49.82 21.67
CA PRO A 509 19.00 -50.84 22.52
C PRO A 509 19.95 -51.36 23.62
N VAL A 510 21.26 -51.37 23.32
CA VAL A 510 22.31 -51.74 24.28
C VAL A 510 22.38 -50.74 25.43
N ASP A 511 22.42 -49.44 25.12
CA ASP A 511 22.46 -48.39 26.14
C ASP A 511 21.19 -48.38 26.99
N SER A 512 20.02 -48.59 26.36
CA SER A 512 18.75 -48.73 27.07
C SER A 512 18.75 -49.92 28.04
N ALA A 513 19.32 -51.07 27.62
CA ALA A 513 19.47 -52.24 28.48
C ALA A 513 20.45 -51.97 29.64
N ILE A 514 21.57 -51.27 29.39
CA ILE A 514 22.53 -50.87 30.41
C ILE A 514 21.87 -49.94 31.44
N HIS A 515 21.13 -48.92 30.98
CA HIS A 515 20.41 -48.00 31.86
C HIS A 515 19.36 -48.71 32.72
N THR A 516 18.63 -49.66 32.14
CA THR A 516 17.64 -50.48 32.87
C THR A 516 18.32 -51.35 33.92
N ASN A 517 19.41 -52.04 33.55
CA ASN A 517 20.18 -52.88 34.46
C ASN A 517 20.80 -52.06 35.61
N LEU A 518 21.34 -50.88 35.30
CA LEU A 518 21.90 -49.96 36.28
C LEU A 518 20.83 -49.49 37.26
N LYS A 519 19.63 -49.15 36.78
CA LYS A 519 18.50 -48.76 37.63
C LYS A 519 18.07 -49.88 38.59
N GLU A 520 17.99 -51.11 38.10
CA GLU A 520 17.68 -52.29 38.94
C GLU A 520 18.76 -52.55 39.99
N THR A 521 20.02 -52.48 39.58
CA THR A 521 21.17 -52.68 40.47
C THR A 521 21.25 -51.59 41.54
N CYS A 522 21.10 -50.32 41.16
CA CYS A 522 21.00 -49.21 42.10
C CYS A 522 19.84 -49.37 43.07
N THR A 523 18.66 -49.80 42.59
CA THR A 523 17.49 -50.07 43.46
C THR A 523 17.80 -51.18 44.47
N ARG A 524 18.47 -52.25 44.04
CA ARG A 524 18.88 -53.37 44.91
C ARG A 524 19.91 -52.95 45.95
N ILE A 525 20.90 -52.14 45.58
CA ILE A 525 21.90 -51.61 46.51
C ILE A 525 21.23 -50.67 47.53
N LEU A 526 20.35 -49.78 47.07
CA LEU A 526 19.62 -48.87 47.96
C LEU A 526 18.76 -49.63 48.98
N SER A 527 18.14 -50.77 48.60
CA SER A 527 17.37 -51.59 49.54
C SER A 527 18.21 -52.28 50.63
N SER A 528 19.54 -52.32 50.51
CA SER A 528 20.43 -52.85 51.54
C SER A 528 20.77 -51.82 52.63
N LEU A 529 20.50 -50.53 52.39
CA LEU A 529 20.71 -49.46 53.35
C LEU A 529 19.56 -49.37 54.35
N THR A 530 19.74 -48.57 55.41
CA THR A 530 18.64 -48.33 56.34
C THR A 530 17.51 -47.53 55.65
N PRO A 531 16.23 -47.72 56.05
CA PRO A 531 15.09 -47.04 55.40
C PRO A 531 15.19 -45.50 55.38
N ARG A 532 15.92 -44.92 56.33
CA ARG A 532 16.16 -43.47 56.41
C ARG A 532 17.21 -43.02 55.40
N GLU A 533 18.28 -43.77 55.22
CA GLU A 533 19.36 -43.47 54.25
C GLU A 533 18.89 -43.66 52.80
N GLU A 534 18.19 -44.76 52.51
CA GLU A 534 17.60 -44.99 51.18
C GLU A 534 16.68 -43.84 50.77
N ARG A 535 15.77 -43.44 51.66
CA ARG A 535 14.78 -42.39 51.36
C ARG A 535 15.44 -41.03 51.14
N VAL A 536 16.50 -40.70 51.90
CA VAL A 536 17.27 -39.45 51.68
C VAL A 536 17.98 -39.47 50.33
N LEU A 537 18.58 -40.60 49.94
CA LEU A 537 19.29 -40.71 48.66
C LEU A 537 18.35 -40.61 47.45
N ARG A 538 17.21 -41.31 47.45
CA ARG A 538 16.20 -41.19 46.38
C ARG A 538 15.62 -39.78 46.30
N MET A 539 15.31 -39.15 47.43
CA MET A 539 14.79 -37.77 47.41
C MET A 539 15.84 -36.74 46.96
N ARG A 540 17.14 -37.05 47.08
CA ARG A 540 18.23 -36.13 46.71
C ARG A 540 18.58 -36.18 45.22
N PHE A 541 18.53 -37.35 44.58
CA PHE A 541 19.02 -37.54 43.22
C PHE A 541 17.92 -37.82 42.18
N GLY A 542 16.70 -38.13 42.62
CA GLY A 542 15.60 -38.59 41.75
C GLY A 542 15.65 -40.10 41.55
#